data_AF-A0A182ZZV7-F1
#
_entry.id   AF-A0A182ZZV7-F1
#
_cell.length_a   1.000
_cell.length_b   1.000
_cell.length_c   1.000
_cell.angle_alpha   90.00
_cell.angle_beta   90.00
_cell.angle_gamma   90.00
#
_symmetry.space_group_name_H-M   'P 1'
#
loop_
_entity.id
_entity.type
_entity.pdbx_description
1 polymer ?
#
loop_
_entity_poly.entity_id
_entity_poly.type
_entity_poly.pdbx_seq_one_letter_code
_entity_poly.pdbx_strand_id
1 'polypeptide(L)' 'MLDMSKVNSGMNWSMQLKKDAFACGNVHCSATGRLRSWEVNFAYKERGERRNALVKLRLCPPCSDKLNYRHK' A
#
# COMPACT_ATOMS: atom_id res chain seq x y z
N MET A 1 6.45 -26.79 -4.13
CA MET A 1 6.68 -27.09 -2.71
C MET A 1 8.18 -26.96 -2.47
N LEU A 2 8.63 -25.95 -1.73
CA LEU A 2 10.05 -25.85 -1.37
C LEU A 2 10.28 -26.71 -0.11
N ASP A 3 11.26 -27.60 -0.23
CA ASP A 3 11.60 -28.68 0.69
C ASP A 3 11.97 -28.20 2.11
N MET A 4 11.37 -28.83 3.13
CA MET A 4 11.44 -28.45 4.55
C MET A 4 12.53 -29.19 5.35
N SER A 5 13.57 -29.74 4.71
CA SER A 5 14.59 -30.53 5.43
C SER A 5 15.80 -29.73 5.98
N LYS A 6 15.79 -28.39 5.92
CA LYS A 6 16.89 -27.55 6.42
C LYS A 6 16.45 -26.44 7.39
N VAL A 7 15.67 -26.80 8.41
CA VAL A 7 15.57 -25.97 9.63
C VAL A 7 16.62 -26.48 10.61
N ASN A 8 17.78 -25.83 10.63
CA ASN A 8 18.81 -26.05 11.65
C ASN A 8 18.95 -24.77 12.48
N SER A 9 18.64 -24.91 13.77
CA SER A 9 19.12 -24.16 14.93
C SER A 9 19.73 -22.77 14.68
N GLY A 10 18.96 -21.71 14.98
CA GLY A 10 19.47 -20.33 14.99
C GLY A 10 18.60 -19.28 14.31
N MET A 11 17.26 -19.40 14.38
CA MET A 11 16.35 -18.43 13.78
C MET A 11 16.38 -17.07 14.51
N ASN A 12 17.31 -16.21 14.09
CA ASN A 12 17.21 -14.76 14.30
C ASN A 12 16.12 -14.23 13.36
N TRP A 13 14.92 -14.00 13.89
CA TRP A 13 13.82 -13.41 13.14
C TRP A 13 14.10 -11.93 12.88
N SER A 14 14.65 -11.61 11.71
CA SER A 14 14.55 -10.25 11.21
C SER A 14 13.20 -10.12 10.51
N MET A 15 12.25 -9.44 11.16
CA MET A 15 11.04 -8.96 10.48
C MET A 15 11.51 -8.10 9.32
N GLN A 16 11.46 -8.65 8.10
CA GLN A 16 11.79 -7.92 6.89
C GLN A 16 10.73 -6.82 6.75
N LEU A 17 10.98 -5.64 7.32
CA LEU A 17 10.32 -4.43 6.90
C LEU A 17 10.57 -4.35 5.40
N LYS A 18 9.52 -4.54 4.59
CA LYS A 18 9.60 -4.34 3.14
C LYS A 18 10.34 -3.03 2.93
N LYS A 19 11.47 -3.11 2.23
CA LYS A 19 12.43 -2.02 1.96
C LYS A 19 11.84 -0.84 1.18
N ASP A 20 10.53 -0.79 1.03
CA ASP A 20 9.82 0.15 0.18
C ASP A 20 8.53 0.67 0.81
N ALA A 21 8.57 0.93 2.11
CA ALA A 21 7.58 1.82 2.75
C ALA A 21 7.76 3.29 2.30
N PHE A 22 8.31 3.57 1.12
CA PHE A 22 8.54 4.91 0.60
C PHE A 22 8.13 5.06 -0.87
N ALA A 23 7.39 4.11 -1.45
CA ALA A 23 6.83 4.25 -2.79
C ALA A 23 5.39 4.80 -2.80
N CYS A 24 5.06 5.45 -3.92
CA CYS A 24 3.72 5.89 -4.25
C CYS A 24 2.75 4.71 -4.26
N GLY A 25 1.58 4.88 -3.64
CA GLY A 25 0.51 3.87 -3.63
C GLY A 25 -0.21 3.69 -4.97
N ASN A 26 0.16 4.43 -6.01
CA ASN A 26 -0.34 4.20 -7.35
C ASN A 26 0.47 3.08 -8.03
N VAL A 27 -0.19 1.98 -8.40
CA VAL A 27 0.44 0.79 -9.01
C VAL A 27 1.16 1.09 -10.34
N HIS A 28 0.76 2.15 -11.06
CA HIS A 28 1.42 2.59 -12.28
C HIS A 28 2.48 3.68 -12.05
N CYS A 29 2.87 3.93 -10.79
CA CYS A 29 3.83 4.96 -10.42
C CYS A 29 4.96 4.38 -9.57
N SER A 30 6.20 4.49 -10.07
CA SER A 30 7.42 4.08 -9.37
C SER A 30 8.08 5.21 -8.56
N ALA A 31 7.35 6.30 -8.29
CA ALA A 31 7.89 7.43 -7.54
C ALA A 31 8.11 7.06 -6.07
N THR A 32 9.33 7.28 -5.58
CA THR A 32 9.75 6.99 -4.19
C THR A 32 10.04 8.24 -3.35
N GLY A 33 9.98 9.42 -3.97
CA GLY A 33 10.28 10.70 -3.33
C GLY A 33 9.07 11.63 -3.22
N ARG A 34 9.08 12.49 -2.19
CA ARG A 34 8.07 13.55 -1.96
C ARG A 34 6.63 13.03 -1.87
N LEU A 35 6.42 11.94 -1.14
CA LEU A 35 5.08 11.40 -0.93
C LEU A 35 4.30 12.20 0.12
N ARG A 36 3.02 12.45 -0.16
CA ARG A 36 2.06 13.02 0.78
C ARG A 36 1.09 11.94 1.25
N SER A 37 0.78 11.93 2.54
CA SER A 37 -0.22 11.04 3.13
C SER A 37 -1.63 11.60 2.94
N TRP A 38 -2.56 10.73 2.56
CA TRP A 38 -3.97 11.03 2.33
C TRP A 38 -4.83 10.05 3.13
N GLU A 39 -5.88 10.55 3.75
CA GLU A 39 -6.94 9.75 4.34
C GLU A 39 -8.14 9.77 3.41
N VAL A 40 -8.46 8.63 2.81
CA VAL A 40 -9.58 8.53 1.87
C VAL A 40 -10.60 7.51 2.37
N ASN A 41 -11.86 7.87 2.21
CA ASN A 41 -12.95 6.97 2.48
C ASN A 41 -13.13 6.04 1.27
N PHE A 42 -12.60 4.83 1.36
CA PHE A 42 -12.68 3.82 0.32
C PHE A 42 -13.98 3.03 0.46
N ALA A 43 -14.91 3.27 -0.45
CA ALA A 43 -16.15 2.50 -0.54
C ALA A 43 -15.92 1.23 -1.38
N TYR A 44 -16.29 0.07 -0.83
CA TYR A 44 -16.23 -1.22 -1.51
C TYR A 44 -17.53 -1.99 -1.29
N LYS A 45 -17.78 -3.01 -2.12
CA LYS A 45 -18.96 -3.86 -1.99
C LYS A 45 -18.53 -5.25 -1.56
N GLU A 46 -19.08 -5.72 -0.43
CA GLU A 46 -18.82 -7.06 0.09
C GLU A 46 -20.16 -7.76 0.28
N ARG A 47 -20.32 -8.93 -0.35
CA ARG A 47 -21.56 -9.74 -0.27
C ARG A 47 -22.85 -8.96 -0.61
N GLY A 48 -22.75 -7.96 -1.49
CA GLY A 48 -23.89 -7.13 -1.91
C GLY A 48 -24.10 -5.87 -1.08
N GLU A 49 -23.45 -5.74 0.08
CA GLU A 49 -23.52 -4.57 0.95
C GLU A 49 -22.40 -3.58 0.63
N ARG A 50 -22.72 -2.27 0.63
CA ARG A 50 -21.71 -1.21 0.50
C ARG A 50 -21.07 -0.99 1.85
N ARG A 51 -19.75 -1.14 1.92
CA ARG A 51 -18.93 -0.84 3.09
C ARG A 51 -17.95 0.27 2.76
N ASN A 52 -17.54 0.95 3.81
CA ASN A 52 -16.63 2.08 3.75
C ASN A 52 -15.48 1.82 4.72
N ALA A 53 -14.26 1.91 4.22
CA ALA A 53 -13.05 1.80 5.01
C ALA A 53 -12.23 3.07 4.85
N LEU A 54 -11.85 3.70 5.96
CA LEU A 54 -10.91 4.80 5.94
C LEU A 54 -9.50 4.22 5.74
N VAL A 55 -8.87 4.53 4.61
CA VAL A 55 -7.53 4.04 4.29
C VAL A 55 -6.54 5.19 4.22
N LYS A 56 -5.34 4.95 4.74
CA LYS A 56 -4.20 5.88 4.66
C LYS A 56 -3.34 5.51 3.45
N LEU A 57 -3.32 6.39 2.45
CA LEU A 57 -2.53 6.24 1.23
C LEU A 57 -1.36 7.22 1.24
N ARG A 58 -0.26 6.88 0.58
CA ARG A 58 0.83 7.81 0.30
C ARG A 58 0.98 7.97 -1.21
N LEU A 59 0.85 9.18 -1.71
CA LEU A 59 0.91 9.47 -3.15
C LEU A 59 1.94 10.57 -3.43
N CYS A 60 2.64 10.46 -4.56
CA CYS A 60 3.46 11.56 -5.07
C CYS A 60 2.55 12.72 -5.53
N PRO A 61 3.08 13.96 -5.64
CA PRO A 61 2.28 15.13 -6.03
C PRO A 61 1.40 14.91 -7.27
N PRO A 62 1.90 14.38 -8.41
CA PRO A 62 1.07 14.21 -9.60
C PRO A 62 -0.03 13.15 -9.44
N CYS A 63 0.16 12.12 -8.60
CA CYS A 63 -0.89 11.13 -8.33
C CYS A 63 -1.90 11.65 -7.30
N SER A 64 -1.45 12.49 -6.39
CA SER A 64 -2.27 13.19 -5.42
C SER A 64 -3.24 14.17 -6.09
N ASP A 65 -2.81 14.88 -7.13
CA ASP A 65 -3.69 15.72 -7.95
C ASP A 65 -4.78 14.90 -8.64
N LYS A 66 -4.44 13.70 -9.16
CA LYS A 66 -5.42 12.79 -9.76
C LYS A 66 -6.47 12.29 -8.76
N LEU A 67 -6.07 12.04 -7.51
CA LEU A 67 -6.98 11.62 -6.45
C LEU A 67 -8.04 12.69 -6.14
N ASN A 68 -7.64 13.97 -6.19
CA ASN A 68 -8.53 15.11 -5.95
C ASN A 68 -9.12 15.70 -7.24
N TYR A 69 -8.96 15.02 -8.38
CA TYR A 69 -9.51 15.45 -9.65
C TYR A 69 -11.03 15.29 -9.63
N ARG A 70 -11.69 16.28 -9.04
CA ARG A 70 -13.14 16.43 -9.03
C ARG A 70 -13.51 16.88 -10.44
N HIS A 71 -14.12 15.97 -11.21
CA HIS A 71 -14.83 16.35 -12.43
C HIS A 71 -15.81 17.48 -12.04
N LYS A 72 -15.55 18.69 -12.55
CA LYS A 72 -16.53 19.78 -12.52
C LYS A 72 -17.76 19.38 -13.33
#